data_AF-A0A965CVZ8-F1
#
_entry.id   AF-A0A965CVZ8-F1
#
_cell.length_a   1.000
_cell.length_b   1.000
_cell.length_c   1.000
_cell.angle_alpha   90.00
_cell.angle_beta   90.00
_cell.angle_gamma   90.00
#
_symmetry.space_group_name_H-M   'P 1'
#
loop_
_entity.id
_entity.type
_entity.pdbx_description
1 polymer ?
#
loop_
_entity_poly.entity_id
_entity_poly.type
_entity_poly.pdbx_seq_one_letter_code
_entity_poly.pdbx_strand_id
1 'polypeptide(L)'
;MKAIKTSFALCAALLLPAAAFAQTKYPAKPLRLILPFAAGSAVDALARLYAQRITESWGQQVIVDNRVGANGIIGMEAIARAPADGYSIGMGNIATLTINPALYPKLPYDSLRDFIPV
;
A
#
# COMPACT_ATOMS: atom_id res chain seq x y z
N MET A 1 0.46 -49.85 -36.25
CA MET A 1 1.65 -49.09 -35.79
C MET A 1 1.53 -47.55 -35.85
N LYS A 2 0.42 -46.94 -36.29
CA LYS A 2 0.26 -45.47 -36.30
C LYS A 2 -0.28 -44.87 -34.97
N ALA A 3 -1.05 -45.63 -34.20
CA ALA A 3 -1.69 -45.17 -32.95
C ALA A 3 -0.73 -44.98 -31.76
N ILE A 4 0.44 -45.64 -31.77
CA ILE A 4 1.45 -45.52 -30.69
C ILE A 4 2.23 -44.20 -30.83
N LYS A 5 2.44 -43.71 -32.06
CA LYS A 5 3.15 -42.45 -32.31
C LYS A 5 2.34 -41.22 -31.89
N THR A 6 1.01 -41.29 -31.97
CA THR A 6 0.11 -40.21 -31.52
C THR A 6 0.03 -40.09 -30.00
N SER A 7 0.23 -41.18 -29.25
CA SER A 7 0.18 -41.16 -27.79
C SER A 7 1.42 -40.53 -27.14
N PHE A 8 2.59 -40.65 -27.80
CA PHE A 8 3.84 -40.08 -27.31
C PHE A 8 3.90 -38.54 -27.48
N ALA A 9 3.26 -38.01 -28.52
CA ALA A 9 3.18 -36.57 -28.77
C ALA A 9 2.38 -35.80 -27.71
N LEU A 10 1.38 -36.44 -27.09
CA LEU A 10 0.53 -35.80 -26.07
C LEU A 10 1.23 -35.71 -24.70
N CYS A 11 2.12 -36.65 -24.37
CA CYS A 11 2.91 -36.59 -23.13
C CYS A 11 4.05 -35.56 -23.18
N ALA A 12 4.57 -35.25 -24.38
CA ALA A 12 5.63 -34.24 -24.53
C ALA A 12 5.14 -32.80 -24.28
N ALA A 13 3.85 -32.53 -24.47
CA ALA A 13 3.26 -31.21 -24.23
C ALA A 13 3.09 -30.88 -22.72
N LEU A 14 3.12 -31.89 -21.84
CA LEU A 14 2.98 -31.73 -20.39
C LEU A 14 4.32 -31.41 -19.68
N LEU A 15 5.43 -31.44 -20.41
CA LEU A 15 6.78 -31.15 -19.88
C LEU A 15 7.27 -29.73 -20.20
N LEU A 16 6.45 -28.91 -20.85
CA LEU A 16 6.78 -27.50 -21.04
C LEU A 16 6.65 -26.79 -19.68
N PRO A 17 7.73 -26.19 -19.15
CA PRO A 17 7.65 -25.46 -17.91
C PRO A 17 6.68 -24.29 -18.12
N ALA A 18 5.62 -24.24 -17.31
CA ALA A 18 4.76 -23.06 -17.26
C ALA A 18 5.65 -21.85 -16.99
N ALA A 19 5.56 -20.82 -17.84
CA ALA A 19 6.29 -19.59 -17.64
C ALA A 19 5.94 -19.02 -16.26
N ALA A 20 6.87 -19.12 -15.32
CA ALA A 20 6.73 -18.52 -14.01
C ALA A 20 6.76 -17.00 -14.20
N PHE A 21 5.60 -16.35 -14.07
CA PHE A 21 5.54 -14.90 -13.95
C PHE A 21 6.21 -14.53 -12.62
N ALA A 22 7.49 -14.16 -12.69
CA ALA A 22 8.17 -13.56 -11.55
C ALA A 22 7.33 -12.36 -11.08
N GLN A 23 6.98 -12.33 -9.80
CA GLN A 23 6.35 -11.16 -9.20
C GLN A 23 7.29 -9.97 -9.48
N THR A 24 6.75 -8.92 -10.10
CA THR A 24 7.50 -7.69 -10.33
C THR A 24 8.09 -7.22 -9.00
N LYS A 25 9.37 -6.83 -8.98
CA LYS A 25 10.01 -6.32 -7.76
C LYS A 25 9.17 -5.16 -7.23
N TYR A 26 8.73 -5.27 -5.98
CA TYR A 26 8.11 -4.15 -5.29
C TYR A 26 9.20 -3.10 -4.96
N PRO A 27 8.91 -1.80 -5.12
CA PRO A 27 7.73 -1.22 -5.77
C PRO A 27 7.88 -1.17 -7.31
N ALA A 28 6.80 -1.49 -8.03
CA ALA A 28 6.76 -1.48 -9.50
C ALA A 28 6.00 -0.27 -10.10
N LYS A 29 5.39 0.55 -9.24
CA LYS A 29 4.61 1.76 -9.58
C LYS A 29 4.76 2.79 -8.44
N PRO A 30 4.40 4.06 -8.67
CA PRO A 30 4.41 5.07 -7.63
C PRO A 30 3.59 4.67 -6.39
N LEU A 31 4.04 5.12 -5.22
CA LEU A 31 3.36 4.96 -3.96
C LEU A 31 2.60 6.23 -3.60
N ARG A 32 1.55 6.08 -2.81
CA ARG A 32 0.76 7.17 -2.24
C ARG A 32 0.99 7.22 -0.74
N LEU A 33 1.43 8.37 -0.24
CA LEU A 33 1.54 8.68 1.19
C LEU A 33 0.35 9.56 1.59
N ILE A 34 -0.66 8.93 2.19
CA ILE A 34 -1.87 9.62 2.65
C ILE A 34 -1.58 10.32 3.99
N LEU A 35 -1.89 11.61 4.05
CA LEU A 35 -1.68 12.46 5.22
C LEU A 35 -2.99 13.03 5.74
N PRO A 36 -3.39 12.75 6.99
CA PRO A 36 -4.59 13.32 7.59
C PRO A 36 -4.44 14.80 8.01
N PHE A 37 -3.48 15.54 7.44
CA PHE A 37 -3.08 16.89 7.84
C PHE A 37 -2.99 17.84 6.64
N ALA A 38 -3.17 19.13 6.90
CA ALA A 38 -3.12 20.16 5.88
C ALA A 38 -1.73 20.28 5.25
N ALA A 39 -1.70 20.55 3.94
CA ALA A 39 -0.48 20.88 3.23
C ALA A 39 0.18 22.12 3.87
N GLY A 40 1.51 22.13 3.95
CA GLY A 40 2.27 23.20 4.61
C GLY A 40 2.32 23.12 6.14
N SER A 41 1.66 22.14 6.77
CA SER A 41 1.85 21.87 8.20
C SER A 41 3.23 21.28 8.50
N ALA A 42 3.67 21.30 9.76
CA ALA A 42 4.92 20.67 10.17
C ALA A 42 4.97 19.17 9.82
N VAL A 43 3.83 18.47 9.91
CA VAL A 43 3.72 17.05 9.54
C VAL A 43 3.86 16.86 8.03
N ASP A 44 3.28 17.77 7.22
CA ASP A 44 3.42 17.74 5.76
C ASP A 44 4.88 17.96 5.31
N ALA A 45 5.60 18.88 5.97
CA ALA A 45 7.03 19.09 5.69
C ALA A 45 7.86 17.81 5.94
N LEU A 46 7.61 17.12 7.06
CA LEU A 46 8.27 15.84 7.36
C LEU A 46 7.89 14.74 6.37
N ALA A 47 6.61 14.63 6.02
CA ALA A 47 6.15 13.63 5.07
C ALA A 47 6.74 13.82 3.67
N ARG A 48 6.88 15.08 3.21
CA ARG A 48 7.56 15.39 1.94
C ARG A 48 9.05 15.04 1.99
N LEU A 49 9.71 15.27 3.13
CA LEU A 49 11.10 14.86 3.33
C LEU A 49 11.24 13.33 3.24
N TYR A 50 10.36 12.57 3.89
CA TYR A 50 10.36 11.11 3.78
C TYR A 50 10.04 10.64 2.37
N ALA A 51 9.01 11.20 1.73
CA ALA A 51 8.63 10.87 0.37
C ALA A 51 9.80 11.06 -0.61
N GLN A 52 10.55 12.16 -0.48
CA GLN A 52 11.76 12.40 -1.27
C GLN A 52 12.81 11.30 -1.04
N ARG A 53 13.15 11.00 0.22
CA ARG A 53 14.19 10.00 0.54
C ARG A 53 13.81 8.59 0.09
N ILE A 54 12.56 8.21 0.28
CA ILE A 54 12.04 6.92 -0.19
C ILE A 54 12.13 6.86 -1.71
N THR A 55 11.71 7.93 -2.41
CA THR A 55 11.80 8.01 -3.87
C THR A 55 13.24 7.84 -4.36
N GLU A 56 14.20 8.52 -3.74
CA GLU A 56 15.63 8.39 -4.04
C GLU A 56 16.14 6.95 -3.83
N SER A 57 15.68 6.28 -2.77
CA SER A 57 16.12 4.92 -2.44
C SER A 57 15.46 3.81 -3.26
N TRP A 58 14.19 3.96 -3.63
CA TRP A 58 13.38 2.91 -4.26
C TRP A 58 13.24 3.11 -5.78
N GLY A 59 13.57 4.29 -6.29
CA GLY A 59 13.42 4.63 -7.71
C GLY A 59 11.96 4.75 -8.18
N GLN A 60 10.99 4.64 -7.26
CA GLN A 60 9.58 4.89 -7.50
C GLN A 60 9.12 6.12 -6.74
N GLN A 61 8.35 6.98 -7.41
CA GLN A 61 7.87 8.21 -6.80
C GLN A 61 6.92 7.93 -5.63
N VAL A 62 7.11 8.65 -4.53
CA VAL A 62 6.13 8.71 -3.43
C VAL A 62 5.34 10.01 -3.52
N ILE A 63 4.04 9.90 -3.73
CA ILE A 63 3.11 11.02 -3.90
C ILE A 63 2.44 11.32 -2.57
N VAL A 64 2.68 12.51 -2.03
CA VAL A 64 2.00 12.99 -0.82
C VAL A 64 0.58 13.43 -1.16
N ASP A 65 -0.41 12.85 -0.48
CA ASP A 65 -1.84 13.14 -0.64
C ASP A 65 -2.47 13.59 0.69
N ASN A 66 -2.68 14.88 0.84
CA ASN A 66 -3.27 15.48 2.03
C ASN A 66 -4.81 15.30 2.04
N ARG A 67 -5.32 14.51 2.99
CA ARG A 67 -6.74 14.20 3.21
C ARG A 67 -7.19 14.76 4.57
N VAL A 68 -7.55 16.03 4.58
CA VAL A 68 -7.92 16.77 5.79
C VAL A 68 -9.38 16.57 6.20
N GLY A 69 -9.68 16.89 7.46
CA GLY A 69 -11.04 17.01 7.99
C GLY A 69 -11.33 16.04 9.14
N ALA A 70 -12.37 16.37 9.93
CA ALA A 70 -12.82 15.61 11.10
C ALA A 70 -11.68 15.20 12.05
N ASN A 71 -10.79 16.14 12.39
CA ASN A 71 -9.62 15.87 13.25
C ASN A 71 -8.75 14.69 12.75
N GLY A 72 -8.55 14.61 11.43
CA GLY A 72 -7.76 13.57 10.78
C GLY A 72 -8.50 12.26 10.52
N ILE A 73 -9.75 12.11 10.96
CA ILE A 73 -10.54 10.88 10.77
C ILE A 73 -10.71 10.54 9.29
N ILE A 74 -10.96 11.54 8.43
CA ILE A 74 -11.15 11.31 6.99
C ILE A 74 -9.88 10.70 6.35
N GLY A 75 -8.70 11.20 6.70
CA GLY A 75 -7.45 10.67 6.18
C GLY A 75 -7.15 9.27 6.72
N MET A 76 -7.41 9.01 8.01
CA MET A 76 -7.25 7.68 8.59
C MET A 76 -8.20 6.64 7.99
N GLU A 77 -9.46 7.01 7.74
CA GLU A 77 -10.40 6.14 7.02
C GLU A 77 -9.91 5.83 5.61
N ALA A 78 -9.37 6.83 4.90
CA ALA A 78 -8.82 6.63 3.58
C ALA A 78 -7.61 5.68 3.59
N ILE A 79 -6.79 5.71 4.64
CA ILE A 79 -5.69 4.76 4.85
C ILE A 79 -6.25 3.35 5.13
N ALA A 80 -7.18 3.23 6.07
CA ALA A 80 -7.75 1.93 6.48
C ALA A 80 -8.50 1.22 5.34
N ARG A 81 -9.11 1.99 4.42
CA ARG A 81 -9.83 1.44 3.26
C ARG A 81 -8.94 1.25 2.02
N ALA A 82 -7.68 1.66 2.07
CA ALA A 82 -6.79 1.51 0.93
C ALA A 82 -6.51 0.03 0.64
N PRO A 83 -6.20 -0.34 -0.62
CA PRO A 83 -5.75 -1.69 -0.93
C PRO A 83 -4.54 -2.06 -0.06
N ALA A 84 -4.57 -3.25 0.55
CA ALA A 84 -3.45 -3.81 1.33
C ALA A 84 -2.33 -4.36 0.42
N ASP A 85 -1.97 -3.62 -0.64
CA ASP A 85 -0.96 -3.98 -1.63
C ASP A 85 0.40 -3.27 -1.41
N GLY A 86 0.49 -2.48 -0.34
CA GLY A 86 1.69 -1.72 0.04
C GLY A 86 1.91 -0.44 -0.76
N TYR A 87 1.06 -0.09 -1.73
CA TYR A 87 1.23 1.15 -2.51
C TYR A 87 0.52 2.36 -1.90
N SER A 88 -0.27 2.15 -0.85
CA SER A 88 -0.87 3.21 -0.05
C SER A 88 -0.37 3.08 1.38
N ILE A 89 0.46 4.03 1.80
CA ILE A 89 0.96 4.15 3.17
C ILE A 89 0.40 5.43 3.79
N GLY A 90 0.32 5.47 5.12
CA GLY A 90 -0.26 6.57 5.84
C GLY A 90 0.62 7.05 6.98
N MET A 91 0.50 8.33 7.34
CA MET A 91 1.17 8.88 8.52
C MET A 91 0.14 9.30 9.57
N GLY A 92 0.00 8.48 10.60
CA GLY A 92 -0.77 8.81 11.80
C GLY A 92 0.06 9.57 12.83
N ASN A 93 -0.60 10.14 13.83
CA ASN A 93 0.05 10.71 15.02
C ASN A 93 -0.73 10.33 16.29
N ILE A 94 -0.33 10.87 17.44
CA ILE A 94 -1.00 10.63 18.73
C ILE A 94 -2.48 11.02 18.69
N ALA A 95 -2.83 12.09 17.97
CA ALA A 95 -4.22 12.54 17.84
C ALA A 95 -5.06 11.46 17.13
N THR A 96 -4.57 10.93 16.01
CA THR A 96 -5.35 9.97 15.21
C THR A 96 -5.28 8.53 15.73
N LEU A 97 -4.17 8.10 16.33
CA LEU A 97 -3.99 6.70 16.73
C LEU A 97 -4.34 6.41 18.20
N THR A 98 -4.42 7.44 19.05
CA THR A 98 -4.66 7.28 20.50
C THR A 98 -5.79 8.14 21.01
N ILE A 99 -5.76 9.46 20.75
CA ILE A 99 -6.75 10.39 21.29
C ILE A 99 -8.12 10.17 20.64
N ASN A 100 -8.19 10.10 19.30
CA ASN A 100 -9.44 9.88 18.59
C ASN A 100 -10.15 8.59 19.04
N PRO A 101 -9.48 7.42 19.12
CA PRO A 101 -10.09 6.20 19.67
C PRO A 101 -10.62 6.33 21.10
N ALA A 102 -10.00 7.18 21.93
CA ALA A 102 -10.47 7.43 23.29
C ALA A 102 -11.64 8.43 23.36
N LEU A 103 -11.74 9.36 22.41
CA LEU A 103 -12.75 10.41 22.40
C LEU A 103 -14.02 10.05 21.62
N TYR A 104 -13.88 9.32 20.52
CA TYR A 104 -14.99 9.02 19.62
C TYR A 104 -15.46 7.57 19.79
N PRO A 105 -16.68 7.32 20.29
CA PRO A 105 -17.17 5.97 20.54
C PRO A 105 -17.41 5.16 19.26
N LYS A 106 -17.48 5.82 18.11
CA LYS A 106 -17.64 5.21 16.79
C LYS A 106 -16.69 5.89 15.81
N LEU A 107 -15.59 5.22 15.51
CA LEU A 107 -14.67 5.61 14.45
C LEU A 107 -14.84 4.71 13.22
N PRO A 108 -14.59 5.23 12.01
CA PRO A 108 -14.57 4.43 10.79
C PRO A 108 -13.27 3.63 10.60
N TYR A 109 -12.41 3.55 11.63
CA TYR A 109 -11.19 2.74 11.68
C TYR A 109 -10.90 2.29 13.12
N ASP A 110 -10.15 1.21 13.24
CA ASP A 110 -9.56 0.70 14.48
C ASP A 110 -8.03 0.90 14.44
N SER A 111 -7.49 1.68 15.37
CA SER A 111 -6.07 2.05 15.34
C SER A 111 -5.10 0.90 15.62
N LEU A 112 -5.58 -0.22 16.16
CA LEU A 112 -4.77 -1.41 16.46
C LEU A 112 -4.93 -2.52 15.42
N ARG A 113 -6.07 -2.58 14.74
CA ARG A 113 -6.39 -3.68 13.81
C ARG A 113 -6.25 -3.30 12.34
N ASP A 114 -6.52 -2.05 11.98
CA ASP A 114 -6.61 -1.65 10.57
C ASP A 114 -5.29 -1.16 9.98
N PHE A 115 -4.22 -1.07 10.79
CA PHE A 115 -2.93 -0.53 10.36
C PHE A 115 -1.77 -1.45 10.72
N ILE A 116 -0.80 -1.56 9.80
CA ILE A 116 0.47 -2.24 10.02
C ILE A 116 1.55 -1.16 10.20
N PRO A 117 2.24 -1.11 11.36
CA PRO A 117 3.37 -0.20 11.56
C PRO A 117 4.52 -0.56 10.62
N VAL A 118 5.13 0.45 9.99
CA VAL A 118 6.27 0.33 9.07
C VAL A 118 7.40 1.27 9.46
#